data_AF-X1G0B2-F1
#
_entry.id   AF-X1G0B2-F1
#
_cell.length_a   1.000
_cell.length_b   1.000
_cell.length_c   1.000
_cell.angle_alpha   90.00
_cell.angle_beta   90.00
_cell.angle_gamma   90.00
#
_symmetry.space_group_name_H-M   'P 1'
#
loop_
_entity.id
_entity.type
_entity.pdbx_description
1 polymer ?
#
loop_
_entity_poly.entity_id
_entity_poly.type
_entity_poly.pdbx_seq_one_letter_code
_entity_poly.pdbx_strand_id
1 'polypeptide(L)'
;YLEAFKRAGRDHKPEPAPNKWVQFKDKAISLKSNKTYNVTYDYFFTNPIPWELGKNTETPTMDKLIVEWVGEDFKQTAYEIIAYCCYSDYPIHMILCLVGCGRNGKSKFLGLINRFIGKENICSTELDTLLDSRFESFKLFKKLVCTMGETNFGVLSKTSLLKKLTGQDLIGFEYKQKKPFDDYNYAKVIISSNSL
;
A
#
# COMPACT_ATOMS: atom_id res chain seq x y z
N TYR A 1 32.39 -14.16 -17.13
CA TYR A 1 31.39 -13.07 -17.05
C TYR A 1 30.41 -13.24 -15.89
N LEU A 2 29.61 -14.30 -15.80
CA LEU A 2 28.61 -14.48 -14.71
C LEU A 2 29.22 -14.45 -13.29
N GLU A 3 30.36 -15.11 -13.10
CA GLU A 3 31.08 -15.11 -11.81
C GLU A 3 31.65 -13.74 -11.41
N ALA A 4 31.99 -12.89 -12.38
CA ALA A 4 32.45 -11.53 -12.12
C ALA A 4 31.29 -10.63 -11.66
N PHE A 5 30.12 -10.75 -12.30
CA PHE A 5 28.89 -10.07 -11.84
C PHE A 5 28.44 -10.53 -10.46
N LYS A 6 28.54 -11.85 -10.16
CA LYS A 6 28.25 -12.38 -8.81
C LYS A 6 29.20 -11.82 -7.75
N ARG A 7 30.48 -11.60 -8.08
CA ARG A 7 31.45 -10.99 -7.15
C ARG A 7 31.12 -9.51 -6.94
N ALA A 8 31.01 -8.72 -8.01
CA ALA A 8 30.68 -7.30 -7.92
C ALA A 8 29.34 -7.03 -7.20
N GLY A 9 28.31 -7.84 -7.44
CA GLY A 9 27.01 -7.72 -6.78
C GLY A 9 27.01 -8.09 -5.29
N ARG A 10 28.00 -8.85 -4.80
CA ARG A 10 28.16 -9.10 -3.36
C ARG A 10 28.72 -7.88 -2.63
N ASP A 11 29.54 -7.10 -3.32
CA ASP A 11 30.15 -5.88 -2.79
C ASP A 11 29.17 -4.69 -2.84
N HIS A 12 28.23 -4.72 -3.79
CA HIS A 12 27.21 -3.68 -3.97
C HIS A 12 25.83 -4.16 -3.49
N LYS A 13 25.67 -4.29 -2.17
CA LYS A 13 24.36 -4.52 -1.57
C LYS A 13 23.67 -3.18 -1.34
N PRO A 14 22.54 -2.91 -2.02
CA PRO A 14 21.80 -1.68 -1.81
C PRO A 14 21.27 -1.63 -0.37
N GLU A 15 21.30 -0.44 0.23
CA GLU A 15 20.68 -0.19 1.52
C GLU A 15 19.16 -0.20 1.37
N PRO A 16 18.40 -0.57 2.41
CA PRO A 16 16.96 -0.38 2.39
C PRO A 16 16.61 1.09 2.12
N ALA A 17 15.64 1.34 1.24
CA ALA A 17 15.15 2.69 1.03
C ALA A 17 14.59 3.27 2.36
N PRO A 18 14.85 4.55 2.69
CA PRO A 18 14.31 5.12 3.91
C PRO A 18 12.78 5.08 3.95
N ASN A 19 12.17 4.66 5.06
CA ASN A 19 10.71 4.48 5.21
C ASN A 19 9.89 5.73 4.83
N LYS A 20 10.46 6.93 4.97
CA LYS A 20 9.79 8.20 4.65
C LYS A 20 10.00 8.66 3.21
N TRP A 21 10.47 7.77 2.33
CA TRP A 21 10.69 8.07 0.92
C TRP A 21 9.66 7.35 0.06
N VAL A 22 9.07 8.09 -0.88
CA VAL A 22 8.11 7.54 -1.84
C VAL A 22 8.71 7.62 -3.23
N GLN A 23 8.76 6.50 -3.94
CA GLN A 23 9.28 6.42 -5.29
C GLN A 23 8.19 6.62 -6.34
N PHE A 24 8.42 7.53 -7.27
CA PHE A 24 7.64 7.81 -8.47
C PHE A 24 8.53 7.61 -9.69
N LYS A 25 8.34 6.49 -10.41
CA LYS A 25 9.26 6.01 -11.46
C LYS A 25 10.74 6.11 -11.07
N ASP A 26 11.47 7.05 -11.65
CA ASP A 26 12.91 7.28 -11.52
C ASP A 26 13.27 8.32 -10.44
N LYS A 27 12.28 8.85 -9.71
CA LYS A 27 12.47 9.85 -8.66
C LYS A 27 11.94 9.35 -7.33
N ALA A 28 12.58 9.76 -6.24
CA ALA A 28 12.12 9.52 -4.88
C ALA A 28 11.91 10.85 -4.16
N ILE A 29 10.80 11.00 -3.44
CA ILE A 29 10.50 12.17 -2.60
C ILE A 29 10.66 11.79 -1.14
N SER A 30 11.41 12.59 -0.39
CA SER A 30 11.44 12.47 1.07
C SER A 30 10.30 13.27 1.70
N LEU A 31 9.41 12.60 2.44
CA LEU A 31 8.29 13.26 3.11
C LEU A 31 8.73 14.15 4.29
N LYS A 32 9.95 13.97 4.81
CA LYS A 32 10.47 14.80 5.91
C LYS A 32 11.03 16.13 5.42
N SER A 33 11.78 16.12 4.32
CA SER A 33 12.46 17.30 3.79
C SER A 33 11.75 17.93 2.59
N ASN A 34 10.75 17.25 2.04
CA ASN A 34 10.06 17.59 0.79
C ASN A 34 11.02 17.74 -0.41
N LYS A 35 12.18 17.06 -0.36
CA LYS A 35 13.19 17.07 -1.42
C LYS A 35 13.00 15.87 -2.34
N THR A 36 13.27 16.09 -3.61
CA THR A 36 13.26 15.06 -4.65
C THR A 36 14.69 14.62 -4.97
N TYR A 37 14.89 13.32 -5.11
CA TYR A 37 16.15 12.66 -5.41
C TYR A 37 15.97 11.79 -6.66
N ASN A 38 17.03 11.61 -7.43
CA ASN A 38 17.04 10.59 -8.47
C ASN A 38 17.22 9.22 -7.81
N VAL A 39 16.50 8.21 -8.30
CA VAL A 39 16.65 6.83 -7.81
C VAL A 39 17.97 6.29 -8.34
N THR A 40 18.88 5.97 -7.42
CA THR A 40 20.16 5.32 -7.72
C THR A 40 20.15 3.87 -7.20
N TYR A 41 21.16 3.10 -7.59
CA TYR A 41 21.34 1.72 -7.12
C TYR A 41 21.78 1.63 -5.66
N ASP A 42 21.99 2.76 -4.98
CA ASP A 42 22.39 2.80 -3.57
C ASP A 42 21.26 2.36 -2.65
N TYR A 43 20.00 2.59 -3.06
CA TYR A 43 18.81 2.25 -2.29
C TYR A 43 17.96 1.17 -2.98
N PHE A 44 17.50 0.22 -2.19
CA PHE A 44 16.61 -0.84 -2.62
C PHE A 44 15.15 -0.42 -2.44
N PHE A 45 14.57 0.12 -3.50
CA PHE A 45 13.14 0.39 -3.53
C PHE A 45 12.35 -0.83 -4.02
N THR A 46 11.23 -1.07 -3.36
CA THR A 46 10.33 -2.19 -3.66
C THR A 46 9.00 -1.74 -4.23
N ASN A 47 8.70 -0.43 -4.15
CA ASN A 47 7.39 0.11 -4.47
C ASN A 47 7.42 1.34 -5.38
N PRO A 48 7.95 1.23 -6.61
CA PRO A 48 7.85 2.31 -7.59
C PRO A 48 6.39 2.56 -7.98
N ILE A 49 5.89 3.77 -7.75
CA ILE A 49 4.60 4.22 -8.27
C ILE A 49 4.79 4.55 -9.77
N PRO A 50 3.91 4.07 -10.68
CA PRO A 50 4.15 4.09 -12.13
C PRO A 50 3.90 5.45 -12.80
N TRP A 51 3.96 6.54 -12.03
CA TRP A 51 3.68 7.90 -12.49
C TRP A 51 4.89 8.80 -12.29
N GLU A 52 5.10 9.73 -13.21
CA GLU A 52 6.06 10.82 -13.01
C GLU A 52 5.48 11.85 -12.07
N LEU A 53 6.36 12.59 -11.41
CA LEU A 53 5.94 13.72 -10.58
C LEU A 53 5.26 14.78 -11.45
N GLY A 54 4.06 15.19 -11.02
CA GLY A 54 3.31 16.26 -11.66
C GLY A 54 4.08 17.58 -11.62
N LYS A 55 3.96 18.36 -12.70
CA LYS A 55 4.52 19.72 -12.79
C LYS A 55 3.59 20.78 -12.21
N ASN A 56 2.30 20.48 -12.13
CA ASN A 56 1.24 21.33 -11.59
C ASN A 56 0.57 20.59 -10.43
N THR A 57 0.12 21.37 -9.45
CA THR A 57 -0.67 20.93 -8.30
C THR A 57 -2.17 20.96 -8.56
N GLU A 58 -2.64 21.69 -9.57
CA GLU A 58 -4.07 21.79 -9.88
C GLU A 58 -4.60 20.49 -10.51
N THR A 59 -5.70 19.98 -9.96
CA THR A 59 -6.31 18.71 -10.37
C THR A 59 -7.83 18.82 -10.59
N PRO A 60 -8.32 19.77 -11.42
CA PRO A 60 -9.75 20.11 -11.49
C PRO A 60 -10.65 18.93 -11.89
N THR A 61 -10.16 17.99 -12.71
CA THR A 61 -10.91 16.78 -13.06
C THR A 61 -11.00 15.81 -11.89
N MET A 62 -9.92 15.66 -11.13
CA MET A 62 -9.90 14.78 -9.96
C MET A 62 -10.72 15.36 -8.82
N ASP A 63 -10.61 16.67 -8.59
CA ASP A 63 -11.36 17.39 -7.57
C ASP A 63 -12.86 17.19 -7.79
N LYS A 64 -13.35 17.40 -9.02
CA LYS A 64 -14.75 17.17 -9.37
C LYS A 64 -15.20 15.74 -9.10
N LEU A 65 -14.41 14.75 -9.51
CA LEU A 65 -14.74 13.33 -9.31
C LEU A 65 -14.80 12.95 -7.83
N ILE A 66 -13.83 13.42 -7.02
CA ILE A 66 -13.80 13.14 -5.59
C ILE A 66 -14.99 13.81 -4.90
N VAL A 67 -15.27 15.08 -5.20
CA VAL A 67 -16.42 15.81 -4.65
C VAL A 67 -17.74 15.13 -5.00
N GLU A 68 -17.88 14.58 -6.22
CA GLU A 68 -19.06 13.80 -6.60
C GLU A 68 -19.23 12.52 -5.77
N TRP A 69 -18.13 11.88 -5.34
CA TRP A 69 -18.18 10.63 -4.58
C TRP A 69 -18.37 10.84 -3.07
N VAL A 70 -17.69 11.81 -2.48
CA VAL A 70 -17.61 11.97 -1.02
C VAL A 70 -18.12 13.33 -0.51
N GLY A 71 -18.45 14.26 -1.40
CA GLY A 71 -18.79 15.64 -1.04
C GLY A 71 -17.56 16.53 -0.83
N GLU A 72 -17.79 17.84 -0.73
CA GLU A 72 -16.71 18.83 -0.57
C GLU A 72 -15.95 18.65 0.76
N ASP A 73 -16.68 18.34 1.84
CA ASP A 73 -16.13 18.20 3.20
C ASP A 73 -15.09 17.07 3.30
N PHE A 74 -15.28 15.99 2.54
CA PHE A 74 -14.39 14.81 2.57
C PHE A 74 -13.38 14.78 1.43
N LYS A 75 -13.36 15.79 0.55
CA LYS A 75 -12.40 15.87 -0.57
C LYS A 75 -10.96 15.76 -0.09
N GLN A 76 -10.61 16.52 0.95
CA GLN A 76 -9.27 16.51 1.53
C GLN A 76 -8.92 15.14 2.13
N THR A 77 -9.86 14.54 2.86
CA THR A 77 -9.67 13.19 3.45
C THR A 77 -9.44 12.13 2.37
N ALA A 78 -10.14 12.22 1.23
CA ALA A 78 -9.91 11.29 0.12
C ALA A 78 -8.50 11.40 -0.46
N TYR A 79 -7.95 12.63 -0.59
CA TYR A 79 -6.56 12.84 -1.00
C TYR A 79 -5.57 12.33 0.04
N GLU A 80 -5.83 12.55 1.32
CA GLU A 80 -5.01 12.06 2.42
C GLU A 80 -4.95 10.53 2.45
N ILE A 81 -6.08 9.87 2.18
CA ILE A 81 -6.13 8.40 2.02
C ILE A 81 -5.23 7.95 0.87
N ILE A 82 -5.33 8.57 -0.31
CA ILE A 82 -4.49 8.22 -1.47
C ILE A 82 -3.00 8.45 -1.15
N ALA A 83 -2.67 9.58 -0.52
CA ALA A 83 -1.31 9.89 -0.11
C ALA A 83 -0.79 8.89 0.93
N TYR A 84 -1.61 8.49 1.90
CA TYR A 84 -1.26 7.50 2.91
C TYR A 84 -0.98 6.12 2.31
N CYS A 85 -1.72 5.74 1.27
CA CYS A 85 -1.48 4.51 0.51
C CYS A 85 -0.10 4.50 -0.18
N CYS A 86 0.55 5.64 -0.38
CA CYS A 86 1.89 5.70 -0.98
C CYS A 86 3.01 5.37 0.01
N TYR A 87 2.68 5.30 1.30
CA TYR A 87 3.67 5.19 2.37
C TYR A 87 4.07 3.74 2.60
N SER A 88 5.37 3.45 2.73
CA SER A 88 5.88 2.10 3.06
C SER A 88 6.03 1.89 4.57
N ASP A 89 5.24 2.62 5.37
CA ASP A 89 5.22 2.55 6.84
C ASP A 89 3.81 2.81 7.38
N TYR A 90 3.51 2.43 8.62
CA TYR A 90 2.19 2.49 9.24
C TYR A 90 2.11 3.49 10.42
N PRO A 91 2.45 4.79 10.25
CA PRO A 91 2.45 5.75 11.36
C PRO A 91 1.05 6.01 11.95
N ILE A 92 -0.01 5.68 11.20
CA ILE A 92 -1.41 5.79 11.64
C ILE A 92 -2.03 4.40 11.57
N HIS A 93 -2.22 3.74 12.71
CA HIS A 93 -2.78 2.39 12.80
C HIS A 93 -4.29 2.41 12.49
N MET A 94 -4.66 2.42 11.22
CA MET A 94 -6.04 2.49 10.75
C MET A 94 -6.37 1.46 9.68
N ILE A 95 -7.62 1.02 9.63
CA ILE A 95 -8.21 0.27 8.51
C ILE A 95 -9.21 1.19 7.84
N LEU A 96 -9.17 1.27 6.51
CA LEU A 96 -10.13 2.06 5.75
C LEU A 96 -11.31 1.18 5.35
N CYS A 97 -12.51 1.51 5.83
CA CYS A 97 -13.75 0.85 5.42
C CYS A 97 -14.57 1.77 4.50
N LEU A 98 -14.72 1.39 3.24
CA LEU A 98 -15.61 2.03 2.28
C LEU A 98 -16.98 1.36 2.39
N VAL A 99 -17.96 2.06 2.99
CA VAL A 99 -19.31 1.55 3.24
C VAL A 99 -20.34 2.35 2.45
N GLY A 100 -21.33 1.67 1.89
CA GLY A 100 -22.55 2.33 1.42
C GLY A 100 -23.40 1.43 0.56
N CYS A 101 -24.63 1.83 0.25
CA CYS A 101 -25.45 1.13 -0.73
C CYS A 101 -24.79 1.24 -2.13
N GLY A 102 -25.03 0.27 -3.02
CA GLY A 102 -24.38 0.22 -4.34
C GLY A 102 -24.53 1.50 -5.17
N ARG A 103 -23.67 1.66 -6.21
CA ARG A 103 -23.62 2.82 -7.15
C ARG A 103 -23.13 4.16 -6.57
N ASN A 104 -22.50 4.17 -5.39
CA ASN A 104 -21.97 5.39 -4.75
C ASN A 104 -20.46 5.66 -5.01
N GLY A 105 -19.92 5.26 -6.17
CA GLY A 105 -18.50 5.55 -6.50
C GLY A 105 -17.43 4.75 -5.76
N LYS A 106 -17.74 3.95 -4.73
CA LYS A 106 -16.76 3.13 -3.96
C LYS A 106 -15.78 2.34 -4.82
N SER A 107 -16.30 1.53 -5.76
CA SER A 107 -15.47 0.73 -6.66
C SER A 107 -14.65 1.59 -7.62
N LYS A 108 -15.12 2.81 -7.95
CA LYS A 108 -14.37 3.77 -8.77
C LYS A 108 -13.25 4.43 -7.97
N PHE A 109 -13.49 4.80 -6.72
CA PHE A 109 -12.45 5.29 -5.82
C PHE A 109 -11.39 4.23 -5.54
N LEU A 110 -11.79 2.99 -5.25
CA LEU A 110 -10.84 1.87 -5.11
C LEU A 110 -10.08 1.61 -6.40
N GLY A 111 -10.75 1.69 -7.55
CA GLY A 111 -10.13 1.59 -8.87
C GLY A 111 -9.11 2.71 -9.14
N LEU A 112 -9.39 3.93 -8.67
CA LEU A 112 -8.46 5.06 -8.73
C LEU A 112 -7.21 4.77 -7.90
N ILE A 113 -7.37 4.34 -6.64
CA ILE A 113 -6.23 3.97 -5.77
C ILE A 113 -5.40 2.87 -6.43
N ASN A 114 -6.04 1.79 -6.88
CA ASN A 114 -5.34 0.66 -7.49
C ASN A 114 -4.57 1.06 -8.76
N ARG A 115 -5.17 1.91 -9.60
CA ARG A 115 -4.51 2.43 -10.80
C ARG A 115 -3.36 3.37 -10.45
N PHE A 116 -3.54 4.22 -9.44
CA PHE A 116 -2.53 5.18 -9.02
C PHE A 116 -1.32 4.47 -8.41
N ILE A 117 -1.55 3.59 -7.42
CA ILE A 117 -0.50 2.84 -6.72
C ILE A 117 0.21 1.85 -7.66
N GLY A 118 -0.53 1.26 -8.61
CA GLY A 118 0.02 0.37 -9.63
C GLY A 118 -0.06 -1.11 -9.23
N LYS A 119 -0.24 -1.98 -10.23
CA LYS A 119 -0.52 -3.41 -10.05
C LYS A 119 0.55 -4.15 -9.22
N GLU A 120 1.81 -3.75 -9.34
CA GLU A 120 2.93 -4.36 -8.61
C GLU A 120 2.92 -4.02 -7.11
N ASN A 121 2.22 -2.96 -6.72
CA ASN A 121 2.18 -2.44 -5.35
C ASN A 121 0.89 -2.80 -4.60
N ILE A 122 -0.05 -3.49 -5.25
CA ILE A 122 -1.33 -3.87 -4.66
C ILE A 122 -1.46 -5.39 -4.52
N CYS A 123 -2.31 -5.82 -3.60
CA CYS A 123 -2.81 -7.19 -3.49
C CYS A 123 -4.29 -7.20 -3.07
N SER A 124 -4.91 -8.37 -3.19
CA SER A 124 -6.28 -8.60 -2.73
C SER A 124 -6.37 -9.91 -1.97
N THR A 125 -7.17 -9.91 -0.92
CA THR A 125 -7.42 -11.06 -0.04
C THR A 125 -8.79 -10.92 0.65
N GLU A 126 -9.14 -11.87 1.50
CA GLU A 126 -10.32 -11.86 2.35
C GLU A 126 -9.89 -12.06 3.80
N LEU A 127 -10.62 -11.46 4.75
CA LEU A 127 -10.24 -11.52 6.15
C LEU A 127 -10.23 -12.96 6.68
N ASP A 128 -11.23 -13.76 6.32
CA ASP A 128 -11.34 -15.18 6.71
C ASP A 128 -10.17 -16.01 6.14
N THR A 129 -9.82 -15.80 4.87
CA THR A 129 -8.68 -16.51 4.24
C THR A 129 -7.36 -16.16 4.93
N LEU A 130 -7.19 -14.90 5.35
CA LEU A 130 -5.99 -14.45 6.05
C LEU A 130 -5.90 -15.00 7.49
N LEU A 131 -7.04 -15.27 8.11
CA LEU A 131 -7.13 -15.95 9.41
C LEU A 131 -6.83 -17.45 9.30
N ASP A 132 -7.31 -18.09 8.24
CA ASP A 132 -7.25 -19.56 8.10
C ASP A 132 -5.97 -20.06 7.40
N SER A 133 -5.33 -19.21 6.58
CA SER A 133 -4.17 -19.58 5.77
C SER A 133 -2.94 -18.74 6.08
N ARG A 134 -1.95 -19.37 6.72
CA ARG A 134 -0.61 -18.79 6.93
C ARG A 134 0.14 -18.40 5.65
N PHE A 135 -0.26 -18.93 4.49
CA PHE A 135 0.34 -18.58 3.20
C PHE A 135 -0.26 -17.31 2.59
N GLU A 136 -1.46 -16.93 3.01
CA GLU A 136 -2.16 -15.77 2.46
C GLU A 136 -1.48 -14.46 2.89
N SER A 137 -0.85 -14.44 4.08
CA SER A 137 -0.06 -13.30 4.55
C SER A 137 1.02 -12.88 3.55
N PHE A 138 1.61 -13.81 2.79
CA PHE A 138 2.62 -13.52 1.78
C PHE A 138 2.14 -12.55 0.70
N LYS A 139 0.82 -12.46 0.42
CA LYS A 139 0.30 -11.48 -0.54
C LYS A 139 0.53 -10.04 -0.12
N LEU A 140 0.65 -9.77 1.18
CA LEU A 140 0.90 -8.42 1.72
C LEU A 140 2.38 -8.06 1.71
N PHE A 141 3.25 -9.05 1.55
CA PHE A 141 4.70 -8.83 1.58
C PHE A 141 5.11 -7.82 0.50
N LYS A 142 5.70 -6.72 0.96
CA LYS A 142 6.15 -5.61 0.13
C LYS A 142 5.08 -4.95 -0.74
N LYS A 143 3.82 -4.96 -0.30
CA LYS A 143 2.72 -4.25 -0.96
C LYS A 143 2.36 -2.96 -0.21
N LEU A 144 1.92 -1.96 -0.95
CA LEU A 144 1.46 -0.68 -0.41
C LEU A 144 -0.04 -0.71 -0.05
N VAL A 145 -0.86 -1.45 -0.81
CA VAL A 145 -2.31 -1.53 -0.58
C VAL A 145 -2.78 -2.98 -0.63
N CYS A 146 -3.61 -3.35 0.33
CA CYS A 146 -4.33 -4.61 0.36
C CYS A 146 -5.82 -4.34 0.35
N THR A 147 -6.51 -4.78 -0.70
CA THR A 147 -7.97 -4.64 -0.81
C THR A 147 -8.66 -5.90 -0.30
N MET A 148 -9.69 -5.72 0.51
CA MET A 148 -10.53 -6.80 1.01
C MET A 148 -11.98 -6.61 0.54
N GLY A 149 -12.58 -7.71 0.11
CA GLY A 149 -13.98 -7.75 -0.30
C GLY A 149 -14.96 -7.66 0.87
N GLU A 150 -16.24 -7.91 0.57
CA GLU A 150 -17.27 -7.99 1.61
C GLU A 150 -16.83 -8.92 2.72
N THR A 151 -16.84 -8.40 3.95
CA THR A 151 -16.41 -9.11 5.14
C THR A 151 -17.56 -9.03 6.14
N ASN A 152 -17.85 -10.14 6.82
CA ASN A 152 -18.76 -10.10 7.95
C ASN A 152 -18.07 -9.30 9.07
N PHE A 153 -18.61 -8.14 9.44
CA PHE A 153 -18.02 -7.28 10.47
C PHE A 153 -17.88 -8.00 11.83
N GLY A 154 -18.64 -9.07 12.06
CA GLY A 154 -18.42 -9.99 13.18
C GLY A 154 -17.03 -10.62 13.22
N VAL A 155 -16.35 -10.79 12.07
CA VAL A 155 -14.96 -11.28 11.98
C VAL A 155 -13.95 -10.21 12.43
N LEU A 156 -14.27 -8.92 12.29
CA LEU A 156 -13.43 -7.83 12.81
C LEU A 156 -13.33 -7.85 14.34
N SER A 157 -14.26 -8.53 15.03
CA SER A 157 -14.18 -8.77 16.48
C SER A 157 -12.96 -9.60 16.87
N LYS A 158 -12.37 -10.36 15.93
CA LYS A 158 -11.05 -11.00 16.07
C LYS A 158 -9.95 -9.95 15.89
N THR A 159 -9.80 -9.08 16.89
CA THR A 159 -8.95 -7.88 16.81
C THR A 159 -7.44 -8.14 16.72
N SER A 160 -6.96 -9.33 17.07
CA SER A 160 -5.51 -9.60 17.20
C SER A 160 -4.75 -9.55 15.88
N LEU A 161 -5.29 -10.18 14.82
CA LEU A 161 -4.63 -10.20 13.50
C LEU A 161 -4.67 -8.83 12.84
N LEU A 162 -5.80 -8.14 12.90
CA LEU A 162 -5.94 -6.78 12.35
C LEU A 162 -4.99 -5.80 13.02
N LYS A 163 -4.84 -5.89 14.35
CA LYS A 163 -3.84 -5.12 15.09
C LYS A 163 -2.43 -5.44 14.63
N LYS A 164 -2.09 -6.71 14.38
CA LYS A 164 -0.77 -7.07 13.84
C LYS A 164 -0.56 -6.51 12.42
N LEU A 165 -1.59 -6.55 11.57
CA LEU A 165 -1.52 -6.02 10.21
C LEU A 165 -1.33 -4.49 10.17
N THR A 166 -1.89 -3.75 11.13
CA THR A 166 -1.83 -2.28 11.12
C THR A 166 -0.89 -1.70 12.17
N GLY A 167 -0.42 -2.50 13.12
CA GLY A 167 0.23 -2.06 14.35
C GLY A 167 1.75 -2.04 14.35
N GLN A 168 2.39 -2.16 13.17
CA GLN A 168 3.84 -2.26 13.04
C GLN A 168 4.46 -3.43 13.82
N ASP A 169 3.70 -4.49 14.05
CA ASP A 169 4.23 -5.73 14.61
C ASP A 169 4.91 -6.56 13.51
N LEU A 170 5.91 -7.36 13.89
CA LEU A 170 6.45 -8.39 13.01
C LEU A 170 5.35 -9.44 12.73
N ILE A 171 5.14 -9.73 11.45
CA ILE A 171 4.23 -10.79 11.01
C ILE A 171 4.99 -11.85 10.22
N GLY A 172 4.57 -13.11 10.41
CA GLY A 172 5.12 -14.23 9.68
C GLY A 172 4.62 -14.26 8.24
N PHE A 173 5.56 -14.28 7.30
CA PHE A 173 5.32 -14.46 5.88
C PHE A 173 5.76 -15.87 5.46
N GLU A 174 4.83 -16.65 4.92
CA GLU A 174 5.12 -18.00 4.43
C GLU A 174 4.83 -18.13 2.93
N TYR A 175 5.83 -18.51 2.15
CA TYR A 175 5.65 -18.95 0.77
C TYR A 175 5.83 -20.46 0.68
N LYS A 176 4.96 -21.13 -0.10
CA LYS A 176 4.94 -22.58 -0.20
C LYS A 176 6.33 -23.11 -0.59
N GLN A 177 6.83 -24.11 0.17
CA GLN A 177 8.15 -24.72 -0.01
C GLN A 177 9.34 -23.76 0.18
N LYS A 178 9.16 -22.64 0.88
CA LYS A 178 10.25 -21.74 1.28
C LYS A 178 10.35 -21.67 2.79
N LYS A 179 11.52 -21.23 3.28
CA LYS A 179 11.72 -20.97 4.70
C LYS A 179 10.84 -19.78 5.11
N PRO A 180 10.02 -19.89 6.17
CA PRO A 180 9.27 -18.77 6.70
C PRO A 180 10.22 -17.70 7.24
N PHE A 181 9.75 -16.46 7.23
CA PHE A 181 10.48 -15.32 7.80
C PHE A 181 9.48 -14.31 8.35
N ASP A 182 9.96 -13.45 9.23
CA ASP A 182 9.16 -12.36 9.80
C ASP A 182 9.60 -11.03 9.18
N ASP A 183 8.63 -10.18 8.87
CA ASP A 183 8.87 -8.80 8.41
C ASP A 183 7.68 -7.91 8.81
N TYR A 184 7.80 -6.61 8.59
CA TYR A 184 6.75 -5.64 8.89
C TYR A 184 5.75 -5.54 7.72
N ASN A 185 4.46 -5.60 8.03
CA ASN A 185 3.45 -5.20 7.07
C ASN A 185 3.31 -3.68 7.01
N TYR A 186 3.31 -3.14 5.80
CA TYR A 186 2.96 -1.76 5.54
C TYR A 186 1.83 -1.61 4.52
N ALA A 187 1.19 -2.70 4.09
CA ALA A 187 0.06 -2.61 3.16
C ALA A 187 -1.16 -1.99 3.86
N LYS A 188 -1.68 -0.90 3.30
CA LYS A 188 -2.88 -0.21 3.82
C LYS A 188 -4.08 -1.06 3.49
N VAL A 189 -4.81 -1.47 4.53
CA VAL A 189 -5.95 -2.35 4.37
C VAL A 189 -7.17 -1.51 4.05
N ILE A 190 -7.77 -1.78 2.89
CA ILE A 190 -9.00 -1.13 2.43
C ILE A 190 -10.09 -2.20 2.28
N ILE A 191 -11.11 -2.12 3.12
CA ILE A 191 -12.29 -2.98 3.07
C ILE A 191 -13.37 -2.26 2.29
N SER A 192 -13.96 -2.92 1.30
CA SER A 192 -15.13 -2.40 0.57
C SER A 192 -16.35 -3.26 0.89
N SER A 193 -17.36 -2.67 1.54
CA SER A 193 -18.59 -3.36 1.92
C SER A 193 -19.85 -2.60 1.51
N ASN A 194 -20.92 -3.34 1.25
CA ASN A 194 -22.25 -2.77 0.99
C ASN A 194 -23.06 -2.50 2.27
N SER A 195 -22.69 -3.13 3.39
CA SER A 195 -23.29 -2.95 4.72
C SER A 195 -22.22 -2.85 5.81
N LEU A 196 -22.58 -2.34 6.99
CA LEU A 196 -21.81 -2.43 8.24
C LEU A 196 -22.27 -3.63 9.07
#